data_AF-A0A9W5E8V0-F1
#
_entry.id   AF-A0A9W5E8V0-F1
#
_cell.length_a   1.000
_cell.length_b   1.000
_cell.length_c   1.000
_cell.angle_alpha   90.00
_cell.angle_beta   90.00
_cell.angle_gamma   90.00
#
_symmetry.space_group_name_H-M   'P 1'
#
loop_
_entity.id
_entity.type
_entity.pdbx_description
1 polymer ?
#
loop_
_entity_poly.entity_id
_entity_poly.type
_entity_poly.pdbx_seq_one_letter_code
_entity_poly.pdbx_strand_id
1 'polypeptide(L)'
;MLNLEKNKKVQSVWHLDETYVNEEWRYLYRATDGDGHTLDIQLRRTRDHQATYMFMKRLVKDCGEPTVLITANAPALLCVQKVMLRIFFTNIRSIVP
;
A
#
# COMPACT_ATOMS: atom_id res chain seq x y z
N MET A 1 7.19 15.32 -13.01
CA MET A 1 6.16 15.51 -11.96
C MET A 1 4.86 14.96 -12.53
N LEU A 2 4.35 13.85 -12.01
CA LEU A 2 3.04 13.34 -12.40
C LEU A 2 1.98 14.05 -11.55
N ASN A 3 1.00 14.61 -12.25
CA ASN A 3 -0.05 15.48 -11.71
C ASN A 3 -1.13 14.58 -11.08
N LEU A 4 -1.20 14.53 -9.75
CA LEU A 4 -2.23 13.79 -9.03
C LEU A 4 -3.41 14.75 -8.84
N GLU A 5 -4.48 14.57 -9.62
CA GLU A 5 -5.68 15.41 -9.56
C GLU A 5 -6.32 15.31 -8.17
N LYS A 6 -6.08 16.34 -7.34
CA LYS A 6 -6.67 16.51 -6.02
C LYS A 6 -8.12 17.01 -6.14
N ASN A 7 -9.05 16.17 -6.58
CA ASN A 7 -10.46 16.36 -6.23
C ASN A 7 -11.35 15.19 -6.65
N LYS A 8 -11.57 14.26 -5.72
CA LYS A 8 -12.86 13.57 -5.61
C LYS A 8 -13.00 13.01 -4.22
N LYS A 9 -14.05 13.44 -3.51
CA LYS A 9 -14.48 12.93 -2.21
C LYS A 9 -15.12 11.54 -2.40
N VAL A 10 -14.34 10.64 -2.99
CA VAL A 10 -14.63 9.24 -3.22
C VAL A 10 -13.85 8.49 -2.16
N GLN A 11 -14.49 7.51 -1.54
CA GLN A 11 -13.83 6.58 -0.62
C GLN A 11 -12.54 6.07 -1.30
N SER A 12 -11.39 6.49 -0.82
CA SER A 12 -10.09 6.20 -1.41
C SER A 12 -9.78 4.72 -1.18
N VAL A 13 -10.12 3.88 -2.16
CA VAL A 13 -9.74 2.47 -2.19
C VAL A 13 -8.30 2.39 -2.65
N TRP A 14 -7.43 1.80 -1.84
CA TRP A 14 -6.05 1.51 -2.22
C TRP A 14 -5.84 0.02 -2.33
N HIS A 15 -5.12 -0.38 -3.36
CA HIS A 15 -4.60 -1.73 -3.53
C HIS A 15 -3.10 -1.72 -3.24
N LEU A 16 -2.65 -2.63 -2.37
CA LEU A 16 -1.25 -2.80 -2.00
C LEU A 16 -0.80 -4.22 -2.37
N ASP A 17 0.15 -4.32 -3.28
CA ASP A 17 0.75 -5.58 -3.71
C ASP A 17 2.23 -5.69 -3.32
N GLU A 18 2.64 -6.91 -2.98
CA GLU A 18 4.03 -7.32 -2.81
C GLU A 18 4.31 -8.40 -3.85
N THR A 19 5.24 -8.14 -4.76
CA THR A 19 5.67 -9.11 -5.77
C THR A 19 7.19 -9.27 -5.74
N TYR A 20 7.66 -10.49 -5.97
CA TYR A 20 9.08 -10.77 -6.13
C TYR A 20 9.49 -10.60 -7.60
N VAL A 21 10.55 -9.84 -7.85
CA VAL A 21 11.05 -9.54 -9.19
C VAL A 21 12.40 -10.24 -9.41
N ASN A 22 12.41 -11.22 -10.31
CA ASN A 22 13.52 -12.16 -10.53
C ASN A 22 14.78 -11.55 -11.15
N GLU A 23 14.68 -10.39 -11.81
CA GLU A 23 15.81 -9.78 -12.53
C GLU A 23 17.00 -9.46 -11.61
N GLU A 24 16.73 -9.42 -10.30
CA GLU A 24 17.45 -8.55 -9.39
C GLU A 24 17.28 -9.03 -7.92
N TRP A 25 16.55 -10.13 -7.70
CA TRP A 25 16.21 -10.71 -6.38
C TRP A 25 15.66 -9.69 -5.38
N ARG A 26 14.77 -8.80 -5.86
CA ARG A 26 14.17 -7.74 -5.05
C ARG A 26 12.67 -7.94 -4.88
N TYR A 27 12.16 -7.49 -3.74
CA TYR A 27 10.75 -7.33 -3.43
C TYR A 27 10.28 -5.97 -3.92
N LEU A 28 9.16 -5.97 -4.64
CA LEU A 28 8.48 -4.78 -5.12
C LEU A 28 7.21 -4.58 -4.30
N TYR A 29 7.11 -3.43 -3.64
CA TYR A 29 5.89 -2.92 -3.04
C TYR A 29 5.28 -1.90 -3.99
N ARG A 30 4.01 -2.08 -4.35
CA ARG A 30 3.29 -1.11 -5.19
C ARG A 30 1.94 -0.79 -4.58
N ALA A 31 1.61 0.49 -4.56
CA ALA A 31 0.28 0.98 -4.19
C ALA A 31 -0.40 1.59 -5.41
N THR A 32 -1.66 1.22 -5.63
CA THR A 32 -2.52 1.84 -6.65
C THR A 32 -3.84 2.31 -6.03
N ASP A 33 -4.47 3.31 -6.63
CA ASP A 33 -5.83 3.70 -6.27
C ASP A 33 -6.88 2.71 -6.85
N GLY A 34 -8.16 3.05 -6.66
CA GLY A 34 -9.29 2.26 -7.14
C GLY A 34 -9.47 2.29 -8.66
N ASP A 35 -8.89 3.28 -9.34
CA ASP A 35 -8.89 3.43 -10.80
C ASP A 35 -7.66 2.76 -11.45
N GLY A 36 -6.75 2.22 -10.63
CA GLY A 36 -5.53 1.55 -11.07
C GLY A 36 -4.34 2.48 -11.29
N HIS A 37 -4.44 3.76 -10.93
CA HIS A 37 -3.29 4.67 -10.99
C HIS A 37 -2.30 4.34 -9.89
N THR A 38 -1.01 4.33 -10.24
CA THR A 38 0.06 4.10 -9.28
C THR A 38 0.22 5.30 -8.36
N LEU A 39 0.07 5.06 -7.06
CA LEU A 39 0.32 6.04 -6.00
C LEU A 39 1.81 6.10 -5.65
N ASP A 40 2.44 4.93 -5.49
CA ASP A 40 3.86 4.82 -5.15
C ASP A 40 4.40 3.39 -5.41
N ILE A 41 5.72 3.28 -5.60
CA ILE A 41 6.45 2.03 -5.79
C ILE A 41 7.74 2.05 -4.95
N GLN A 42 8.07 0.93 -4.31
CA GLN A 42 9.32 0.75 -3.60
C GLN A 42 9.93 -0.64 -3.86
N LEU A 43 11.17 -0.66 -4.35
CA LEU A 43 11.99 -1.88 -4.40
C LEU A 43 12.82 -2.06 -3.12
N ARG A 44 12.90 -3.29 -2.62
CA ARG A 44 13.73 -3.68 -1.46
C ARG A 44 14.44 -5.00 -1.73
N ARG A 45 15.65 -5.18 -1.20
CA ARG A 45 16.38 -6.45 -1.28
C ARG A 45 15.84 -7.52 -0.32
N THR A 46 15.18 -7.11 0.74
CA THR A 46 14.65 -8.00 1.79
C THR A 46 13.19 -7.65 2.09
N ARG A 47 12.43 -8.64 2.57
CA ARG A 47 11.12 -8.38 3.21
C ARG A 47 11.37 -7.71 4.55
N ASP A 48 10.97 -6.46 4.66
CA ASP A 48 11.24 -5.63 5.83
C ASP A 48 9.96 -4.93 6.26
N HIS A 49 9.41 -5.34 7.40
CA HIS A 49 8.18 -4.76 7.94
C HIS A 49 8.31 -3.26 8.22
N GLN A 50 9.51 -2.80 8.62
CA GLN A 50 9.76 -1.38 8.85
C GLN A 50 9.75 -0.60 7.55
N ALA A 51 10.28 -1.18 6.47
CA ALA A 51 10.21 -0.62 5.12
C ALA A 51 8.76 -0.39 4.69
N THR A 52 7.93 -1.42 4.82
CA THR A 52 6.54 -1.36 4.40
C THR A 52 5.74 -0.38 5.25
N TYR A 53 6.02 -0.30 6.56
CA TYR A 53 5.44 0.73 7.42
C TYR A 53 5.82 2.14 6.97
N MET A 54 7.10 2.39 6.68
CA MET A 54 7.57 3.70 6.22
C MET A 54 7.00 4.06 4.84
N PHE A 55 6.91 3.08 3.94
CA PHE A 55 6.29 3.22 2.63
C PHE A 55 4.85 3.70 2.76
N MET A 56 4.05 3.06 3.61
CA MET A 56 2.66 3.46 3.76
C MET A 56 2.47 4.73 4.59
N LYS A 57 3.33 5.00 5.58
CA LYS A 57 3.34 6.31 6.25
C LYS A 57 3.58 7.45 5.26
N ARG A 58 4.45 7.25 4.26
CA ARG A 58 4.67 8.20 3.17
C ARG A 58 3.43 8.37 2.30
N LEU A 59 2.82 7.27 1.85
CA LEU A 59 1.57 7.30 1.09
C LEU A 59 0.46 8.08 1.80
N VAL A 60 0.23 7.81 3.09
CA VAL A 60 -0.80 8.52 3.87
C VAL A 60 -0.50 10.01 3.97
N LYS A 61 0.77 10.38 4.15
CA LYS A 61 1.20 11.78 4.20
C LYS A 61 0.95 12.51 2.88
N ASP A 62 1.21 11.86 1.75
CA ASP A 62 1.22 12.50 0.43
C ASP A 62 -0.15 12.43 -0.27
N CYS A 63 -0.90 11.34 -0.05
CA CYS A 63 -2.16 11.02 -0.72
C CYS A 63 -3.39 11.07 0.21
N GLY A 64 -3.20 11.24 1.53
CA GLY A 64 -4.27 11.13 2.53
C GLY A 64 -4.56 9.69 2.95
N GLU A 65 -5.50 9.49 3.87
CA GLU A 65 -5.84 8.16 4.38
C GLU A 65 -6.79 7.41 3.43
N PRO A 66 -6.52 6.13 3.09
CA PRO A 66 -7.48 5.30 2.38
C PRO A 66 -8.71 5.01 3.25
N THR A 67 -9.88 4.99 2.62
CA THR A 67 -11.09 4.46 3.26
C THR A 67 -11.11 2.93 3.25
N VAL A 68 -10.49 2.32 2.24
CA VAL A 68 -10.38 0.86 2.10
C VAL A 68 -8.96 0.53 1.66
N LEU A 69 -8.30 -0.39 2.36
CA LEU A 69 -7.01 -0.95 1.95
C LEU A 69 -7.18 -2.43 1.61
N ILE A 70 -6.91 -2.78 0.36
CA ILE A 70 -6.91 -4.15 -0.16
C ILE A 70 -5.46 -4.58 -0.27
N THR A 71 -5.09 -5.71 0.34
CA THR A 71 -3.71 -6.22 0.30
C THR A 71 -3.67 -7.58 -0.38
N ALA A 72 -2.65 -7.82 -1.21
CA ALA A 72 -2.36 -9.18 -1.66
C ALA A 72 -2.00 -10.09 -0.46
N ASN A 73 -2.30 -11.39 -0.58
CA ASN A 73 -1.98 -12.39 0.45
C ASN A 73 -0.47 -12.70 0.47
N ALA A 74 0.31 -11.75 0.97
CA ALA A 74 1.77 -11.84 1.09
C ALA A 74 2.20 -11.76 2.57
N PRO A 75 3.18 -12.56 3.02
CA PRO A 75 3.60 -12.62 4.42
C PRO A 75 4.00 -11.28 5.04
N ALA A 76 4.73 -10.42 4.31
CA ALA A 76 5.15 -9.13 4.87
C ALA A 76 3.99 -8.12 4.95
N LEU A 77 3.01 -8.22 4.05
CA LEU A 77 1.80 -7.40 4.07
C LEU A 77 0.85 -7.80 5.19
N LEU A 78 0.79 -9.09 5.57
CA LEU A 78 0.00 -9.56 6.71
C LEU A 78 0.43 -8.93 8.05
N CYS A 79 1.73 -8.70 8.24
CA CYS A 79 2.24 -8.04 9.44
C CYS A 79 1.86 -6.54 9.45
N VAL A 80 1.99 -5.89 8.29
CA VAL A 80 1.62 -4.48 8.11
C VAL A 80 0.12 -4.29 8.29
N GLN A 81 -0.71 -5.24 7.85
CA GLN A 81 -2.14 -5.21 8.08
C GLN A 81 -2.47 -5.12 9.58
N LYS A 82 -1.84 -5.95 10.42
CA LYS A 82 -2.03 -5.91 11.89
C LYS A 82 -1.60 -4.59 12.52
N VAL A 83 -0.51 -3.99 12.03
CA VAL A 83 0.02 -2.72 12.55
C VAL A 83 -0.82 -1.53 12.06
N MET A 84 -1.21 -1.53 10.79
CA MET A 84 -1.99 -0.46 10.14
C MET A 84 -3.44 -0.41 10.62
N LEU A 85 -4.09 -1.56 10.79
CA LEU A 85 -5.45 -1.67 11.36
C LEU A 85 -5.53 -1.07 12.77
N ARG A 86 -4.41 -1.04 13.52
CA ARG A 86 -4.38 -0.48 14.87
C ARG A 86 -4.07 1.01 14.92
N ILE A 87 -3.36 1.56 13.93
CA ILE A 87 -2.79 2.92 14.02
C ILE A 87 -3.54 3.93 13.16
N PHE A 88 -4.06 3.54 11.99
CA PHE A 88 -4.57 4.51 11.01
C PHE A 88 -6.02 4.28 10.56
N PHE A 89 -6.58 3.07 10.69
CA PHE A 89 -7.80 2.72 9.96
C PHE A 89 -8.86 2.06 10.85
N THR A 90 -9.89 2.82 11.22
CA THR A 90 -11.01 2.35 12.05
C THR A 90 -12.04 1.49 11.29
N ASN A 91 -11.90 1.31 9.97
CA ASN A 91 -12.90 0.60 9.17
C ASN A 91 -12.26 -0.07 7.94
N ILE A 92 -11.75 -1.28 8.07
CA ILE A 92 -11.25 -2.06 6.92
C ILE A 92 -11.98 -3.42 6.87
N ARG A 93 -12.57 -3.71 5.71
CA ARG A 93 -12.86 -5.07 5.27
C ARG A 93 -11.59 -5.64 4.66
N SER A 94 -10.93 -6.55 5.38
CA SER A 94 -9.89 -7.40 4.78
C SER A 94 -10.58 -8.34 3.80
N ILE A 95 -10.62 -7.98 2.53
CA ILE A 95 -11.01 -8.90 1.47
C ILE A 95 -9.71 -9.55 1.00
N VAL A 96 -9.32 -10.61 1.70
CA VAL A 96 -8.34 -11.55 1.17
C VAL A 96 -9.10 -12.35 0.11
N PRO A 97 -8.69 -12.36 -1.17
CA PRO A 97 -9.21 -13.31 -2.13
C PRO A 97 -8.89 -14.75 -1.72
#